data_AF-A0A392MAK7-F1
#
_entry.id   AF-A0A392MAK7-F1
#
_cell.length_a   1.000
_cell.length_b   1.000
_cell.length_c   1.000
_cell.angle_alpha   90.00
_cell.angle_beta   90.00
_cell.angle_gamma   90.00
#
_symmetry.space_group_name_H-M   'P 1'
#
loop_
_entity.id
_entity.type
_entity.pdbx_description
1 polymer ?
#
loop_
_entity_poly.entity_id
_entity_poly.type
_entity_poly.pdbx_seq_one_letter_code
_entity_poly.pdbx_strand_id
1 'polypeptide(L)'
;IRVPYPFQWGAPSFDAGEAFAMMMASFVALVESSGAFIAVYRFASATPLPPSILSRGIGWQGVGILLSGLFGTGIGSSVSVENAGLLALTRVGSRRVVQISAGFMIFFSILGKFGAVFASIPPPIVAALYCLFFAYVGAGGLSFLQFCNLNSFRTKFVLGFSIFLGLSIPQYFNEYTAINGFGPVHTGARW
;
A
#
# COMPACT_ATOMS: atom_id res chain seq x y z
N ILE A 1 15.23 23.09 10.15
CA ILE A 1 15.65 22.19 9.05
C ILE A 1 16.16 20.93 9.72
N ARG A 2 15.54 19.78 9.48
CA ARG A 2 15.96 18.50 10.08
C ARG A 2 16.20 17.53 8.94
N VAL A 3 17.43 17.08 8.78
CA VAL A 3 17.79 16.05 7.80
C VAL A 3 17.77 14.72 8.55
N PRO A 4 16.94 13.74 8.14
CA PRO A 4 16.94 12.42 8.75
C PRO A 4 18.27 11.72 8.45
N TYR A 5 18.82 11.04 9.45
CA TYR A 5 20.02 10.22 9.30
C TYR A 5 19.64 8.74 9.46
N PRO A 6 20.34 7.82 8.78
CA PRO A 6 20.06 6.39 8.89
C PRO A 6 20.22 5.92 10.34
N PHE A 7 19.36 5.00 10.78
CA PHE A 7 19.34 4.44 12.14
C PHE A 7 19.04 5.43 13.28
N GLN A 8 18.35 6.54 13.00
CA GLN A 8 17.99 7.52 14.03
C GLN A 8 17.08 6.95 15.16
N TRP A 9 16.46 5.80 14.95
CA TRP A 9 15.56 5.14 15.92
C TRP A 9 16.20 3.93 16.63
N GLY A 10 17.48 3.65 16.39
CA GLY A 10 18.21 2.51 16.95
C GLY A 10 18.66 1.50 15.91
N ALA A 11 19.43 0.49 16.35
CA ALA A 11 19.86 -0.64 15.53
C ALA A 11 18.67 -1.59 15.26
N PRO A 12 18.62 -2.26 14.09
CA PRO A 12 17.54 -3.18 13.77
C PRO A 12 17.55 -4.38 14.72
N SER A 13 16.46 -4.59 15.45
CA SER A 13 16.19 -5.82 16.19
C SER A 13 15.46 -6.80 15.29
N PHE A 14 15.74 -8.10 15.45
CA PHE A 14 15.08 -9.16 14.70
C PHE A 14 14.22 -10.00 15.63
N ASP A 15 12.91 -9.88 15.48
CA ASP A 15 11.93 -10.82 16.04
C ASP A 15 11.35 -11.66 14.91
N ALA A 16 11.36 -12.99 15.08
CA ALA A 16 10.91 -13.90 14.03
C ALA A 16 9.42 -13.72 13.71
N GLY A 17 8.57 -13.47 14.72
CA GLY A 17 7.13 -13.29 14.53
C GLY A 17 6.82 -12.02 13.72
N GLU A 18 7.45 -10.91 14.09
CA GLU A 18 7.31 -9.63 13.37
C GLU A 18 7.90 -9.72 11.95
N ALA A 19 9.00 -10.44 11.76
CA ALA A 19 9.58 -10.67 10.44
C ALA A 19 8.62 -11.42 9.51
N PHE A 20 7.93 -12.46 9.99
CA PHE A 20 6.91 -13.17 9.21
C PHE A 20 5.71 -12.27 8.88
N ALA A 21 5.23 -11.48 9.84
CA ALA A 21 4.16 -10.52 9.59
C ALA A 21 4.55 -9.50 8.51
N MET A 22 5.78 -8.97 8.57
CA MET A 22 6.30 -8.02 7.59
C MET A 22 6.53 -8.65 6.21
N MET A 23 6.95 -9.92 6.14
CA MET A 23 7.02 -10.65 4.87
C MET A 23 5.66 -10.78 4.21
N MET A 24 4.61 -11.12 4.97
CA MET A 24 3.24 -11.19 4.45
C MET A 24 2.73 -9.82 4.00
N ALA A 25 2.99 -8.75 4.77
CA ALA A 25 2.63 -7.39 4.39
C ALA A 25 3.34 -6.95 3.09
N SER A 26 4.62 -7.29 2.95
CA SER A 26 5.37 -7.02 1.72
C SER A 26 4.82 -7.80 0.52
N PHE A 27 4.38 -9.04 0.72
CA PHE A 27 3.75 -9.85 -0.33
C PHE A 27 2.43 -9.24 -0.79
N VAL A 28 1.59 -8.77 0.13
CA VAL A 28 0.35 -8.05 -0.21
C VAL A 28 0.66 -6.78 -1.01
N ALA A 29 1.66 -6.00 -0.58
CA ALA A 29 2.10 -4.80 -1.31
C ALA A 29 2.63 -5.12 -2.72
N LEU A 30 3.30 -6.26 -2.90
CA LEU A 30 3.74 -6.73 -4.23
C LEU A 30 2.56 -7.05 -5.15
N VAL A 31 1.54 -7.76 -4.64
CA VAL A 31 0.32 -8.08 -5.40
C VAL A 31 -0.42 -6.79 -5.78
N GLU A 32 -0.62 -5.89 -4.83
CA GLU A 32 -1.25 -4.58 -5.06
C GLU A 32 -0.49 -3.78 -6.13
N SER A 33 0.83 -3.67 -5.98
CA SER A 33 1.67 -2.88 -6.89
C SER A 33 1.70 -3.45 -8.29
N SER A 34 1.67 -4.78 -8.44
CA SER A 34 1.54 -5.42 -9.75
C SER A 34 0.22 -5.05 -10.45
N GLY A 35 -0.90 -5.04 -9.72
CA GLY A 35 -2.20 -4.59 -10.23
C GLY A 35 -2.20 -3.10 -10.59
N ALA A 36 -1.55 -2.27 -9.76
CA ALA A 36 -1.42 -0.84 -10.01
C ALA A 36 -0.58 -0.55 -11.26
N PHE A 37 0.54 -1.24 -11.48
CA PHE A 37 1.29 -1.13 -12.74
C PHE A 37 0.41 -1.50 -13.93
N ILE A 38 -0.43 -2.54 -13.79
CA ILE A 38 -1.37 -2.96 -14.84
C ILE A 38 -2.42 -1.88 -15.15
N ALA A 39 -2.94 -1.19 -14.15
CA ALA A 39 -3.82 -0.03 -14.35
C ALA A 39 -3.09 1.12 -15.05
N VAL A 40 -1.91 1.49 -14.54
CA VAL A 40 -1.16 2.68 -14.99
C VAL A 40 -0.80 2.59 -16.47
N TYR A 41 -0.32 1.44 -16.98
CA TYR A 41 0.00 1.34 -18.41
C TYR A 41 -1.25 1.48 -19.29
N ARG A 42 -2.40 0.98 -18.83
CA ARG A 42 -3.68 1.09 -19.55
C ARG A 42 -4.15 2.52 -19.59
N PHE A 43 -4.14 3.22 -18.44
CA PHE A 43 -4.55 4.61 -18.35
C PHE A 43 -3.60 5.56 -19.09
N ALA A 44 -2.30 5.27 -19.08
CA ALA A 44 -1.31 6.01 -19.86
C ALA A 44 -1.36 5.73 -21.37
N SER A 45 -2.20 4.77 -21.82
CA SER A 45 -2.19 4.26 -23.21
C SER A 45 -0.80 3.87 -23.69
N ALA A 46 0.02 3.35 -22.79
CA ALA A 46 1.42 3.00 -23.05
C ALA A 46 1.52 1.59 -23.63
N THR A 47 2.71 1.25 -24.17
CA THR A 47 3.03 -0.10 -24.64
C THR A 47 2.75 -1.15 -23.54
N PRO A 48 2.22 -2.33 -23.88
CA PRO A 48 2.02 -3.41 -22.93
C PRO A 48 3.29 -3.67 -22.12
N LEU A 49 3.15 -3.84 -20.80
CA LEU A 49 4.29 -4.03 -19.90
C LEU A 49 5.02 -5.34 -20.22
N PRO A 50 6.28 -5.31 -20.71
CA PRO A 50 7.08 -6.52 -20.77
C PRO A 50 7.44 -6.97 -19.34
N PRO A 51 7.55 -8.29 -19.09
CA PRO A 51 7.86 -8.81 -17.75
C PRO A 51 9.13 -8.23 -17.13
N SER A 52 10.12 -7.88 -17.96
CA SER A 52 11.38 -7.27 -17.54
C SER A 52 11.24 -5.85 -16.99
N ILE A 53 10.24 -5.07 -17.43
CA ILE A 53 9.99 -3.73 -16.88
C ILE A 53 9.23 -3.84 -15.57
N LEU A 54 8.28 -4.78 -15.48
CA LEU A 54 7.55 -5.04 -14.24
C LEU A 54 8.49 -5.50 -13.12
N SER A 55 9.39 -6.45 -13.39
CA SER A 55 10.36 -6.93 -12.40
C SER A 55 11.32 -5.83 -11.94
N ARG A 56 11.76 -4.95 -12.86
CA ARG A 56 12.59 -3.79 -12.51
C ARG A 56 11.85 -2.75 -11.67
N GLY A 57 10.58 -2.49 -11.98
CA GLY A 57 9.73 -1.58 -11.20
C GLY A 57 9.52 -2.07 -9.77
N ILE A 58 9.20 -3.36 -9.62
CA ILE A 58 9.07 -4.03 -8.32
C ILE A 58 10.41 -4.05 -7.57
N GLY A 59 11.52 -4.32 -8.27
CA GLY A 59 12.85 -4.28 -7.67
C GLY A 59 13.19 -2.91 -7.09
N TRP A 60 12.87 -1.82 -7.81
CA TRP A 60 13.09 -0.46 -7.32
C TRP A 60 12.18 -0.10 -6.14
N GLN A 61 10.94 -0.61 -6.13
CA GLN A 61 10.05 -0.48 -4.99
C GLN A 61 10.64 -1.16 -3.74
N GLY A 62 11.19 -2.38 -3.88
CA GLY A 62 11.86 -3.08 -2.79
C GLY A 62 13.05 -2.30 -2.22
N VAL A 63 13.88 -1.70 -3.10
CA VAL A 63 14.97 -0.81 -2.67
C VAL A 63 14.41 0.40 -1.91
N GLY A 64 13.31 0.99 -2.38
CA GLY A 64 12.61 2.07 -1.68
C GLY A 64 12.15 1.66 -0.28
N ILE A 65 11.55 0.48 -0.14
CA ILE A 65 11.11 -0.06 1.17
C ILE A 65 12.31 -0.28 2.10
N LEU A 66 13.43 -0.79 1.60
CA LEU A 66 14.66 -0.94 2.40
C LEU A 66 15.19 0.40 2.90
N LEU A 67 15.20 1.43 2.04
CA LEU A 67 15.60 2.79 2.43
C LEU A 67 14.62 3.37 3.45
N SER A 68 13.31 3.20 3.25
CA SER A 68 12.27 3.60 4.19
C SER A 68 12.48 2.97 5.58
N GLY A 69 12.81 1.68 5.64
CA GLY A 69 13.18 0.99 6.87
C GLY A 69 14.45 1.55 7.52
N LEU A 70 15.50 1.81 6.73
CA LEU A 70 16.78 2.35 7.20
C LEU A 70 16.65 3.76 7.81
N PHE A 71 15.82 4.60 7.18
CA PHE A 71 15.50 5.95 7.63
C PHE A 71 14.29 5.99 8.58
N GLY A 72 13.83 4.84 9.08
CA GLY A 72 12.85 4.75 10.17
C GLY A 72 11.49 5.38 9.90
N THR A 73 10.96 5.28 8.68
CA THR A 73 9.60 5.77 8.37
C THR A 73 8.49 4.99 9.10
N GLY A 74 8.78 3.78 9.58
CA GLY A 74 7.83 2.91 10.28
C GLY A 74 6.74 2.29 9.39
N ILE A 75 6.70 2.66 8.10
CA ILE A 75 5.70 2.22 7.13
C ILE A 75 6.42 1.88 5.82
N GLY A 76 5.99 0.78 5.16
CA GLY A 76 6.47 0.36 3.85
C GLY A 76 5.88 1.21 2.71
N SER A 77 6.66 1.39 1.64
CA SER A 77 6.22 2.12 0.46
C SER A 77 5.55 1.19 -0.57
N SER A 78 4.30 1.49 -0.95
CA SER A 78 3.57 0.80 -2.04
C SER A 78 3.28 1.76 -3.19
N VAL A 79 2.85 1.23 -4.34
CA VAL A 79 2.39 2.06 -5.46
C VAL A 79 1.08 2.75 -5.07
N SER A 80 1.03 4.08 -5.17
CA SER A 80 -0.19 4.84 -4.88
C SER A 80 -1.24 4.64 -5.97
N VAL A 81 -2.35 4.01 -5.60
CA VAL A 81 -3.54 3.83 -6.45
C VAL A 81 -4.21 5.16 -6.78
N GLU A 82 -4.12 6.14 -5.87
CA GLU A 82 -4.66 7.49 -6.07
C GLU A 82 -3.95 8.21 -7.21
N ASN A 83 -2.62 8.09 -7.26
CA ASN A 83 -1.82 8.67 -8.35
C ASN A 83 -2.12 7.97 -9.70
N ALA A 84 -2.37 6.65 -9.68
CA ALA A 84 -2.82 5.93 -10.86
C ALA A 84 -4.22 6.39 -11.33
N GLY A 85 -5.12 6.68 -10.39
CA GLY A 85 -6.44 7.25 -10.66
C GLY A 85 -6.39 8.67 -11.22
N LEU A 86 -5.54 9.53 -10.64
CA LEU A 86 -5.31 10.88 -11.13
C LEU A 86 -4.75 10.88 -12.55
N LEU A 87 -3.85 9.94 -12.86
CA LEU A 87 -3.36 9.72 -14.22
C LEU A 87 -4.49 9.37 -15.19
N ALA A 88 -5.44 8.52 -14.79
CA ALA A 88 -6.59 8.17 -15.61
C ALA A 88 -7.47 9.37 -15.95
N LEU A 89 -7.63 10.30 -15.00
CA LEU A 89 -8.43 11.52 -15.19
C LEU A 89 -7.69 12.59 -16.00
N THR A 90 -6.43 12.86 -15.66
CA THR A 90 -5.64 13.94 -16.27
C THR A 90 -5.07 13.57 -17.63
N ARG A 91 -4.93 12.26 -17.92
CA ARG A 91 -4.27 11.70 -19.11
C ARG A 91 -2.81 12.16 -19.28
N VAL A 92 -2.17 12.63 -18.21
CA VAL A 92 -0.76 13.09 -18.24
C VAL A 92 0.17 11.99 -17.73
N GLY A 93 0.61 11.09 -18.62
CA GLY A 93 1.58 10.01 -18.33
C GLY A 93 3.05 10.43 -18.31
N SER A 94 3.35 11.72 -18.15
CA SER A 94 4.73 12.24 -18.27
C SER A 94 5.56 11.96 -17.03
N ARG A 95 6.75 11.36 -17.23
CA ARG A 95 7.73 11.11 -16.15
C ARG A 95 8.18 12.39 -15.44
N ARG A 96 8.16 13.54 -16.13
CA ARG A 96 8.58 14.83 -15.58
C ARG A 96 7.66 15.29 -14.44
N VAL A 97 6.36 15.03 -14.55
CA VAL A 97 5.39 15.40 -13.49
C VAL A 97 5.73 14.66 -12.20
N VAL A 98 6.01 13.36 -12.29
CA VAL A 98 6.40 12.55 -11.14
C VAL A 98 7.72 13.00 -10.54
N GLN A 99 8.72 13.34 -11.37
CA GLN A 99 10.03 13.83 -10.91
C GLN A 99 9.92 15.19 -10.19
N ILE A 100 9.13 16.12 -10.73
CA ILE A 100 8.89 17.43 -10.12
C ILE A 100 8.16 17.26 -8.78
N SER A 101 7.11 16.42 -8.73
CA SER A 101 6.41 16.11 -7.48
C SER A 101 7.32 15.48 -6.43
N ALA A 102 8.21 14.56 -6.82
CA ALA A 102 9.20 13.99 -5.91
C ALA A 102 10.16 15.05 -5.35
N GLY A 103 10.59 16.01 -6.20
CA GLY A 103 11.39 17.15 -5.76
C GLY A 103 10.66 18.01 -4.73
N PHE A 104 9.38 18.31 -4.94
CA PHE A 104 8.56 19.02 -3.95
C PHE A 104 8.38 18.24 -2.66
N MET A 105 8.19 16.92 -2.71
CA MET A 105 8.09 16.08 -1.51
C MET A 105 9.38 16.12 -0.68
N ILE A 106 10.54 16.02 -1.32
CA ILE A 106 11.85 16.14 -0.64
C ILE A 106 12.00 17.53 -0.03
N PHE A 107 11.67 18.58 -0.78
CA PHE A 107 11.75 19.96 -0.31
C PHE A 107 10.87 20.21 0.94
N PHE A 108 9.61 19.77 0.91
CA PHE A 108 8.70 19.93 2.05
C PHE A 108 9.07 19.04 3.23
N SER A 109 9.65 17.86 3.00
CA SER A 109 10.12 16.97 4.06
C SER A 109 11.22 17.61 4.92
N ILE A 110 12.13 18.37 4.32
CA ILE A 110 13.24 19.07 5.02
C ILE A 110 12.72 20.18 5.95
N LEU A 111 11.57 20.77 5.59
CA LEU A 111 10.91 21.84 6.34
C LEU A 111 9.99 21.26 7.42
N GLY A 112 10.57 20.80 8.53
CA GLY A 112 9.83 20.18 9.64
C GLY A 112 8.66 21.00 10.22
N LYS A 113 8.56 22.31 9.95
CA LYS A 113 7.39 23.14 10.27
C LYS A 113 6.14 22.69 9.51
N PHE A 114 6.25 22.29 8.25
CA PHE A 114 5.14 21.70 7.50
C PHE A 114 4.73 20.36 8.10
N GLY A 115 5.70 19.53 8.51
CA GLY A 115 5.42 18.30 9.24
C GLY A 115 4.63 18.53 10.53
N ALA A 116 4.94 19.60 11.29
CA ALA A 116 4.19 19.97 12.49
C ALA A 116 2.74 20.40 12.19
N VAL A 117 2.50 21.07 11.05
CA VAL A 117 1.14 21.40 10.60
C VAL A 117 0.36 20.13 10.29
N PHE A 118 0.94 19.15 9.59
CA PHE A 118 0.28 17.86 9.35
C PHE A 118 0.00 17.09 10.65
N ALA A 119 0.91 17.14 11.62
CA ALA A 119 0.70 16.54 12.94
C ALA A 119 -0.39 17.23 13.77
N SER A 120 -0.74 18.48 13.46
CA SER A 120 -1.81 19.23 14.14
C SER A 120 -3.22 18.91 13.62
N ILE A 121 -3.34 18.14 12.53
CA ILE A 121 -4.63 17.76 11.97
C ILE A 121 -5.32 16.78 12.94
N PRO A 122 -6.57 17.04 13.35
CA PRO A 122 -7.32 16.15 14.23
C PRO A 122 -7.42 14.72 13.66
N PRO A 123 -7.22 13.67 14.51
CA PRO A 123 -7.38 12.27 14.09
C PRO A 123 -8.71 11.94 13.40
N PRO A 124 -9.87 12.52 13.79
CA PRO A 124 -11.14 12.25 13.10
C PRO A 124 -11.15 12.65 11.63
N ILE A 125 -10.47 13.74 11.27
CA ILE A 125 -10.39 14.21 9.87
C ILE A 125 -9.54 13.24 9.05
N VAL A 126 -8.43 12.80 9.62
CA VAL A 126 -7.55 11.80 9.00
C VAL A 126 -8.28 10.48 8.79
N ALA A 127 -9.06 10.02 9.77
CA ALA A 127 -9.89 8.83 9.66
C ALA A 127 -10.96 8.95 8.55
N ALA A 128 -11.63 10.10 8.45
CA ALA A 128 -12.61 10.36 7.40
C ALA A 128 -11.98 10.34 5.99
N LEU A 129 -10.78 10.92 5.84
CA LEU A 129 -10.02 10.87 4.60
C LEU A 129 -9.65 9.42 4.22
N TYR A 130 -9.13 8.64 5.17
CA TYR A 130 -8.82 7.23 4.93
C TYR A 130 -10.05 6.41 4.53
N CYS A 131 -11.22 6.66 5.12
CA CYS A 131 -12.46 5.99 4.73
C CYS A 131 -12.76 6.19 3.23
N LEU A 132 -12.60 7.41 2.73
CA LEU A 132 -12.79 7.74 1.32
C LEU A 132 -11.71 7.10 0.44
N PHE A 133 -10.45 7.12 0.87
CA PHE A 133 -9.35 6.51 0.12
C PHE A 133 -9.47 5.00 0.02
N PHE A 134 -9.79 4.31 1.12
CA PHE A 134 -10.02 2.86 1.07
C PHE A 134 -11.21 2.49 0.18
N ALA A 135 -12.30 3.28 0.21
CA ALA A 135 -13.42 3.08 -0.69
C ALA A 135 -13.01 3.27 -2.17
N TYR A 136 -12.21 4.29 -2.47
CA TYR A 136 -11.70 4.55 -3.81
C TYR A 136 -10.78 3.43 -4.31
N VAL A 137 -9.85 2.95 -3.48
CA VAL A 137 -8.97 1.81 -3.79
C VAL A 137 -9.80 0.54 -4.03
N GLY A 138 -10.80 0.28 -3.19
CA GLY A 138 -11.73 -0.84 -3.36
C GLY A 138 -12.51 -0.78 -4.67
N ALA A 139 -13.03 0.40 -5.03
CA ALA A 139 -13.71 0.62 -6.30
C ALA A 139 -12.78 0.44 -7.51
N GLY A 140 -11.53 0.90 -7.40
CA GLY A 140 -10.48 0.67 -8.40
C GLY A 140 -10.19 -0.83 -8.61
N GLY A 141 -10.12 -1.59 -7.52
CA GLY A 141 -9.99 -3.05 -7.55
C GLY A 141 -11.16 -3.73 -8.25
N LEU A 142 -12.40 -3.35 -7.91
CA LEU A 142 -13.61 -3.88 -8.55
C LEU A 142 -13.69 -3.57 -10.04
N SER A 143 -13.17 -2.40 -10.47
CA SER A 143 -13.10 -2.04 -11.89
C SER A 143 -12.31 -3.06 -12.71
N PHE A 144 -11.32 -3.75 -12.13
CA PHE A 144 -10.58 -4.79 -12.86
C PHE A 144 -11.41 -6.04 -13.17
N LEU A 145 -12.51 -6.28 -12.46
CA LEU A 145 -13.40 -7.42 -12.75
C LEU A 145 -14.03 -7.34 -14.13
N GLN A 146 -14.11 -6.14 -14.73
CA GLN A 146 -14.58 -5.95 -16.11
C GLN A 146 -13.71 -6.69 -17.14
N PHE A 147 -12.46 -7.01 -16.79
CA PHE A 147 -11.53 -7.73 -17.65
C PHE A 147 -11.57 -9.25 -17.42
N CYS A 148 -12.39 -9.73 -16.48
CA CYS A 148 -12.54 -11.14 -16.18
C CYS A 148 -13.86 -11.68 -16.76
N ASN A 149 -13.87 -12.96 -17.16
CA ASN A 149 -15.10 -13.63 -17.59
C ASN A 149 -15.94 -14.02 -16.38
N LEU A 150 -16.80 -13.10 -15.92
CA LEU A 150 -17.76 -13.32 -14.83
C LEU A 150 -18.92 -14.27 -15.18
N ASN A 151 -19.00 -14.77 -16.41
CA ASN A 151 -19.97 -15.81 -16.75
C ASN A 151 -19.50 -17.20 -16.30
N SER A 152 -18.18 -17.42 -16.20
CA SER A 152 -17.61 -18.69 -15.75
C SER A 152 -17.86 -18.93 -14.26
N PHE A 153 -18.35 -20.12 -13.92
CA PHE A 153 -18.51 -20.55 -12.52
C PHE A 153 -17.17 -20.51 -11.77
N ARG A 154 -16.07 -20.92 -12.42
CA ARG A 154 -14.73 -20.94 -11.81
C ARG A 154 -14.30 -19.56 -11.34
N THR A 155 -14.46 -18.53 -12.17
CA THR A 155 -14.09 -17.15 -11.83
C THR A 155 -14.97 -16.58 -10.72
N LYS A 156 -16.28 -16.84 -10.77
CA LYS A 156 -17.22 -16.43 -9.72
C LYS A 156 -16.92 -17.10 -8.38
N PHE A 157 -16.59 -18.39 -8.39
CA PHE A 157 -16.21 -19.13 -7.19
C PHE A 157 -14.93 -18.57 -6.56
N VAL A 158 -13.87 -18.38 -7.36
CA VAL A 158 -12.59 -17.81 -6.87
C VAL A 158 -12.81 -16.41 -6.29
N LEU A 159 -13.56 -15.56 -6.99
CA LEU A 159 -13.89 -14.21 -6.52
C LEU A 159 -14.66 -14.25 -5.19
N GLY A 160 -15.79 -14.97 -5.15
CA GLY A 160 -16.65 -15.04 -3.98
C GLY A 160 -15.93 -15.64 -2.76
N PHE A 161 -15.17 -16.72 -2.97
CA PHE A 161 -14.40 -17.36 -1.91
C PHE A 161 -13.29 -16.46 -1.36
N SER A 162 -12.57 -15.74 -2.24
CA SER A 162 -11.51 -14.81 -1.81
C SER A 162 -12.06 -13.63 -0.98
N ILE A 163 -13.19 -13.05 -1.38
CA ILE A 163 -13.86 -11.97 -0.63
C ILE A 163 -14.40 -12.50 0.70
N PHE A 164 -15.02 -13.68 0.70
CA PHE A 164 -15.54 -14.30 1.91
C PHE A 164 -14.44 -14.56 2.94
N LEU A 165 -13.34 -15.19 2.55
CA LEU A 165 -12.21 -15.42 3.45
C LEU A 165 -11.54 -14.12 3.89
N GLY A 166 -11.40 -13.14 2.98
CA GLY A 166 -10.79 -11.85 3.28
C GLY A 166 -11.55 -11.03 4.33
N LEU A 167 -12.87 -11.21 4.44
CA LEU A 167 -13.71 -10.54 5.45
C LEU A 167 -13.96 -11.41 6.69
N SER A 168 -14.20 -12.71 6.51
CA SER A 168 -14.56 -13.61 7.61
C SER A 168 -13.40 -13.90 8.56
N ILE A 169 -12.19 -14.11 8.03
CA ILE A 169 -11.03 -14.46 8.87
C ILE A 169 -10.69 -13.28 9.82
N PRO A 170 -10.47 -12.04 9.35
CA PRO A 170 -10.16 -10.93 10.26
C PRO A 170 -11.28 -10.68 11.28
N GLN A 171 -12.55 -10.80 10.86
CA GLN A 171 -13.69 -10.62 11.76
C GLN A 171 -13.73 -11.68 12.87
N TYR A 172 -13.46 -12.94 12.54
CA TYR A 172 -13.39 -14.03 13.53
C TYR A 172 -12.32 -13.76 14.59
N PHE A 173 -11.11 -13.37 14.17
CA PHE A 173 -10.02 -13.06 15.12
C PHE A 173 -10.35 -11.84 16.00
N ASN A 174 -10.97 -10.81 15.42
CA ASN A 174 -11.36 -9.61 16.15
C ASN A 174 -12.44 -9.91 17.20
N GLU A 175 -13.48 -10.66 16.81
CA GLU A 175 -14.57 -11.05 17.72
C GLU A 175 -14.08 -12.01 18.81
N TYR A 176 -13.22 -12.97 18.47
CA TYR A 176 -12.61 -13.87 19.45
C TYR A 176 -11.78 -13.12 20.49
N THR A 177 -10.97 -12.14 20.05
CA THR A 177 -10.16 -11.31 20.93
C THR A 177 -11.04 -10.40 21.79
N ALA A 178 -12.13 -9.86 21.25
CA ALA A 178 -13.08 -9.03 21.98
C ALA A 178 -13.83 -9.79 23.08
N ILE A 179 -14.17 -11.06 22.86
CA ILE A 179 -14.91 -11.90 23.82
C ILE A 179 -13.98 -12.49 24.89
N ASN A 180 -12.83 -13.04 24.49
CA ASN A 180 -11.98 -13.82 25.38
C ASN A 180 -10.81 -13.01 25.99
N GLY A 181 -10.51 -11.82 25.44
CA GLY A 181 -9.40 -10.97 25.90
C GLY A 181 -8.01 -11.45 25.45
N PHE A 182 -7.92 -12.55 24.71
CA PHE A 182 -6.69 -13.08 24.09
C PHE A 182 -6.98 -13.60 22.68
N GLY A 183 -5.97 -13.59 21.81
CA GLY A 183 -6.10 -14.13 20.46
C GLY A 183 -6.31 -15.66 20.49
N PRO A 184 -6.95 -16.25 19.47
CA PRO A 184 -7.22 -17.71 19.43
C PRO A 184 -5.95 -18.57 19.43
N VAL A 185 -4.80 -17.96 19.15
CA VAL A 185 -3.48 -18.55 19.40
C VAL A 185 -2.93 -17.86 20.65
N HIS A 186 -2.58 -18.64 21.70
CA HIS A 186 -1.98 -18.14 22.95
C HIS A 186 -0.58 -17.54 22.71
N THR A 187 -0.53 -16.41 22.03
CA THR A 187 0.68 -15.65 21.72
C THR A 187 0.45 -14.21 22.19
N GLY A 188 1.51 -13.53 22.65
CA GLY A 188 1.44 -12.11 22.98
C GLY A 188 1.34 -11.19 21.77
N ALA A 189 1.25 -11.73 20.54
CA ALA A 189 1.12 -10.94 19.33
C ALA A 189 -0.27 -10.29 19.27
N ARG A 190 -0.29 -8.97 19.14
CA ARG A 190 -1.51 -8.19 18.90
C ARG A 190 -1.73 -8.16 17.39
N TRP A 191 -2.85 -8.72 16.94
CA TRP A 191 -3.28 -8.75 15.53
C TRP A 191 -4.13 -7.53 15.19
#